data_AF-A0A315Z7Q4-F1
#
_entry.id   AF-A0A315Z7Q4-F1
#
_cell.length_a   1.000
_cell.length_b   1.000
_cell.length_c   1.000
_cell.angle_alpha   90.00
_cell.angle_beta   90.00
_cell.angle_gamma   90.00
#
_symmetry.space_group_name_H-M   'P 1'
#
loop_
_entity.id
_entity.type
_entity.pdbx_description
1 polymer ?
#
loop_
_entity_poly.entity_id
_entity_poly.type
_entity_poly.pdbx_seq_one_letter_code
_entity_poly.pdbx_strand_id
1 'polypeptide(L)'
;MKKTFKLIVSSLFLAIVFTSCTQAQTENKVNAAEVDTYLAIKDALVKSDFETTKTLAAKLNGEASEVIKTQATAMAEASDLETQRTAFKSLSDQLLTELEASPIAGKPLYKQYCPMAFENTGAAWVSAQKEVYNPYFGDMMLRCGKMIKELK
;
A
#
# COMPACT_ATOMS: atom_id res chain seq x y z
N MET A 1 9.19 -71.36 -34.91
CA MET A 1 10.58 -70.96 -35.22
C MET A 1 10.56 -69.95 -36.36
N LYS A 2 10.83 -68.67 -36.08
CA LYS A 2 11.68 -67.75 -36.88
C LYS A 2 11.64 -66.40 -36.17
N LYS A 3 12.85 -65.91 -35.93
CA LYS A 3 13.24 -64.76 -35.12
C LYS A 3 13.09 -63.47 -35.95
N THR A 4 12.95 -62.34 -35.23
CA THR A 4 13.44 -60.98 -35.57
C THR A 4 12.84 -60.31 -36.82
N PHE A 5 12.55 -59.02 -36.88
CA PHE A 5 13.42 -57.88 -36.55
C PHE A 5 12.59 -56.59 -36.39
N LYS A 6 13.19 -55.67 -35.65
CA LYS A 6 12.69 -54.42 -35.08
C LYS A 6 12.69 -53.32 -36.14
N LEU A 7 11.71 -52.42 -36.16
CA LEU A 7 12.02 -51.02 -36.47
C LEU A 7 11.05 -50.05 -35.77
N ILE A 8 11.69 -49.14 -35.07
CA ILE A 8 11.22 -48.22 -34.07
C ILE A 8 10.76 -46.96 -34.82
N VAL A 9 9.48 -46.61 -34.73
CA VAL A 9 9.04 -45.25 -35.07
C VAL A 9 9.08 -44.46 -33.76
N SER A 10 10.27 -43.95 -33.43
CA SER A 10 10.47 -43.05 -32.29
C SER A 10 10.23 -41.63 -32.76
N SER A 11 8.95 -41.27 -32.82
CA SER A 11 8.52 -39.87 -32.93
C SER A 11 7.24 -39.73 -32.12
N LEU A 12 7.33 -39.28 -30.87
CA LEU A 12 6.40 -38.27 -30.34
C LEU A 12 6.72 -37.89 -28.90
N PHE A 13 6.59 -36.57 -28.67
CA PHE A 13 6.57 -35.87 -27.40
C PHE A 13 7.88 -35.85 -26.63
N LEU A 14 8.75 -34.92 -27.07
CA LEU A 14 9.57 -34.15 -26.15
C LEU A 14 8.62 -33.57 -25.11
N ALA A 15 8.57 -34.18 -23.92
CA ALA A 15 7.91 -33.60 -22.76
C ALA A 15 8.71 -32.36 -22.38
N ILE A 16 8.37 -31.23 -23.00
CA ILE A 16 8.68 -29.92 -22.45
C ILE A 16 7.93 -29.91 -21.13
N VAL A 17 8.66 -30.18 -20.06
CA VAL A 17 8.22 -29.91 -18.71
C VAL A 17 8.03 -28.40 -18.70
N PHE A 18 6.82 -27.96 -18.98
CA PHE A 18 6.35 -26.64 -18.59
C PHE A 18 6.40 -26.66 -17.07
N THR A 19 7.60 -26.42 -16.55
CA THR A 19 7.80 -25.80 -15.26
C THR A 19 6.96 -24.55 -15.38
N SER A 20 5.72 -24.66 -14.92
CA SER A 20 4.83 -23.54 -14.79
C SER A 20 5.50 -22.75 -13.69
N CYS A 21 6.45 -21.90 -14.09
CA CYS A 21 6.78 -20.75 -13.30
C CYS A 21 5.43 -20.06 -13.14
N THR A 22 4.79 -20.31 -12.00
CA THR A 22 3.70 -19.48 -11.55
C THR A 22 4.34 -18.10 -11.45
N GLN A 23 4.26 -17.34 -12.54
CA GLN A 23 4.39 -15.91 -12.47
C GLN A 23 3.20 -15.50 -11.63
N ALA A 24 3.46 -15.36 -10.34
CA ALA A 24 2.60 -14.66 -9.42
C ALA A 24 2.34 -13.30 -10.08
N GLN A 25 1.15 -13.13 -10.64
CA GLN A 25 0.66 -11.81 -10.98
C GLN A 25 0.36 -11.10 -9.66
N THR A 26 1.38 -10.48 -9.08
CA THR A 26 1.29 -9.67 -7.85
C THR A 26 1.98 -8.32 -8.02
N GLU A 27 1.91 -7.73 -9.22
CA GLU A 27 2.70 -6.52 -9.52
C GLU A 27 1.93 -5.21 -9.27
N ASN A 28 0.64 -5.23 -8.94
CA ASN A 28 -0.13 -3.97 -8.92
C ASN A 28 -1.23 -3.85 -7.85
N LYS A 29 -1.07 -4.54 -6.72
CA LYS A 29 -1.99 -4.39 -5.58
C LYS A 29 -1.21 -4.11 -4.31
N VAL A 30 -1.77 -3.26 -3.46
CA VAL A 30 -1.20 -2.98 -2.15
C VAL A 30 -1.30 -4.23 -1.26
N ASN A 31 -0.21 -4.56 -0.58
CA ASN A 31 -0.10 -5.68 0.34
C ASN A 31 -0.08 -5.25 1.82
N ALA A 32 -0.12 -6.24 2.72
CA ALA A 32 -0.18 -6.00 4.17
C ALA A 32 1.03 -5.24 4.74
N ALA A 33 2.24 -5.46 4.21
CA ALA A 33 3.46 -4.81 4.69
C ALA A 33 3.53 -3.33 4.27
N GLU A 34 3.04 -3.03 3.06
CA GLU A 34 2.86 -1.66 2.60
C GLU A 34 1.86 -0.90 3.49
N VAL A 35 0.74 -1.53 3.84
CA VAL A 35 -0.24 -0.96 4.79
C VAL A 35 0.37 -0.71 6.16
N ASP A 36 1.15 -1.66 6.68
CA ASP A 36 1.79 -1.49 7.99
C ASP A 36 2.80 -0.33 7.98
N THR A 37 3.54 -0.15 6.90
CA THR A 37 4.46 0.98 6.75
C THR A 37 3.70 2.31 6.56
N TYR A 38 2.60 2.32 5.80
CA TYR A 38 1.70 3.47 5.71
C TYR A 38 1.14 3.88 7.08
N LEU A 39 0.75 2.91 7.92
CA LEU A 39 0.23 3.20 9.26
C LEU A 39 1.31 3.80 10.17
N ALA A 40 2.55 3.34 10.06
CA ALA A 40 3.69 3.94 10.76
C ALA A 40 3.97 5.37 10.28
N ILE A 41 3.90 5.63 8.97
CA ILE A 41 3.99 6.97 8.38
C ILE A 41 2.90 7.89 8.97
N LYS A 42 1.66 7.42 8.99
CA LYS A 42 0.52 8.16 9.58
C LYS A 42 0.80 8.51 11.06
N ASP A 43 1.31 7.56 11.84
CA ASP A 43 1.63 7.80 13.27
C ASP A 43 2.78 8.78 13.47
N ALA A 44 3.79 8.77 12.59
CA ALA A 44 4.87 9.76 12.60
C ALA A 44 4.34 11.18 12.27
N LEU A 45 3.46 11.29 11.27
CA LEU A 45 2.81 12.56 10.89
C LEU A 45 1.90 13.14 11.97
N VAL A 46 1.21 12.28 12.72
CA VAL A 46 0.45 12.68 13.93
C VAL A 46 1.36 13.36 14.95
N LYS A 47 2.61 12.89 15.09
CA LYS A 47 3.62 13.48 15.96
C LYS A 47 4.39 14.64 15.32
N SER A 48 4.05 15.01 14.08
CA SER A 48 4.79 15.98 13.27
C SER A 48 6.28 15.63 13.11
N ASP A 49 6.63 14.34 13.16
CA ASP A 49 8.00 13.85 13.07
C ASP A 49 8.42 13.72 11.60
N PHE A 50 8.98 14.80 11.06
CA PHE A 50 9.36 14.92 9.66
C PHE A 50 10.42 13.89 9.25
N GLU A 51 11.47 13.70 10.05
CA GLU A 51 12.61 12.83 9.71
C GLU A 51 12.23 11.35 9.77
N THR A 52 11.49 10.94 10.80
CA THR A 52 10.94 9.58 10.87
C THR A 52 10.01 9.33 9.69
N THR A 53 9.17 10.31 9.34
CA THR A 53 8.28 10.20 8.19
C THR A 53 9.05 10.04 6.88
N LYS A 54 10.13 10.80 6.64
CA LYS A 54 10.98 10.65 5.44
C LYS A 54 11.60 9.25 5.38
N THR A 55 12.13 8.77 6.50
CA THR A 55 12.76 7.45 6.60
C THR A 55 11.77 6.32 6.27
N LEU A 56 10.57 6.38 6.86
CA LEU A 56 9.52 5.39 6.59
C LEU A 56 8.98 5.49 5.16
N ALA A 57 8.86 6.69 4.60
CA ALA A 57 8.47 6.90 3.21
C ALA A 57 9.51 6.36 2.22
N ALA A 58 10.81 6.54 2.50
CA ALA A 58 11.89 5.97 1.71
C ALA A 58 11.88 4.44 1.76
N LYS A 59 11.61 3.85 2.93
CA LYS A 59 11.39 2.41 3.07
C LYS A 59 10.20 1.96 2.21
N LEU A 60 9.05 2.63 2.34
CA LEU A 60 7.86 2.31 1.56
C LEU A 60 8.16 2.39 0.06
N ASN A 61 8.86 3.43 -0.41
CA ASN A 61 9.23 3.57 -1.82
C ASN A 61 10.01 2.36 -2.37
N GLY A 62 10.94 1.80 -1.59
CA GLY A 62 11.74 0.65 -2.02
C GLY A 62 10.96 -0.66 -2.18
N GLU A 63 9.80 -0.79 -1.54
CA GLU A 63 9.00 -2.01 -1.45
C GLU A 63 7.58 -1.83 -2.00
N ALA A 64 7.22 -0.61 -2.43
CA ALA A 64 5.88 -0.23 -2.83
C ALA A 64 5.48 -0.77 -4.20
N SER A 65 4.23 -1.20 -4.29
CA SER A 65 3.48 -1.33 -5.53
C SER A 65 3.43 0.00 -6.27
N GLU A 66 3.37 -0.07 -7.60
CA GLU A 66 3.36 1.11 -8.48
C GLU A 66 2.19 2.07 -8.17
N VAL A 67 1.12 1.57 -7.56
CA VAL A 67 -0.04 2.37 -7.14
C VAL A 67 0.34 3.50 -6.18
N ILE A 68 1.20 3.22 -5.19
CA ILE A 68 1.50 4.15 -4.10
C ILE A 68 2.94 4.69 -4.11
N LYS A 69 3.81 4.10 -4.92
CA LYS A 69 5.25 4.39 -4.98
C LYS A 69 5.58 5.85 -5.30
N THR A 70 4.85 6.47 -6.22
CA THR A 70 5.05 7.89 -6.57
C THR A 70 4.87 8.80 -5.36
N GLN A 71 3.84 8.54 -4.54
CA GLN A 71 3.58 9.38 -3.37
C GLN A 71 4.55 9.06 -2.23
N ALA A 72 4.95 7.79 -2.07
CA ALA A 72 6.02 7.42 -1.15
C ALA A 72 7.34 8.13 -1.49
N THR A 73 7.68 8.23 -2.78
CA THR A 73 8.85 9.00 -3.26
C THR A 73 8.72 10.48 -2.91
N ALA A 74 7.59 11.11 -3.24
CA ALA A 74 7.36 12.52 -2.94
C ALA A 74 7.45 12.84 -1.44
N MET A 75 6.96 11.94 -0.58
CA MET A 75 7.09 12.08 0.88
C MET A 75 8.55 11.94 1.37
N ALA A 76 9.32 11.04 0.76
CA ALA A 76 10.72 10.82 1.08
C ALA A 76 11.62 11.97 0.61
N GLU A 77 11.23 12.66 -0.46
CA GLU A 77 11.98 13.78 -1.05
C GLU A 77 11.51 15.16 -0.55
N ALA A 78 10.40 15.21 0.21
CA ALA A 78 9.85 16.45 0.73
C ALA A 78 10.90 17.31 1.47
N SER A 79 10.83 18.62 1.25
CA SER A 79 11.67 19.64 1.88
C SER A 79 11.15 20.09 3.25
N ASP A 80 9.86 19.89 3.51
CA ASP A 80 9.16 20.37 4.69
C ASP A 80 7.93 19.50 4.99
N LEU A 81 7.40 19.67 6.21
CA LEU A 81 6.29 18.89 6.73
C LEU A 81 4.98 19.13 5.97
N GLU A 82 4.77 20.32 5.41
CA GLU A 82 3.56 20.65 4.65
C GLU A 82 3.51 19.92 3.31
N THR A 83 4.62 19.94 2.58
CA THR A 83 4.82 19.18 1.34
C THR A 83 4.67 17.67 1.63
N GLN A 84 5.24 17.20 2.73
CA GLN A 84 5.13 15.80 3.15
C GLN A 84 3.67 15.40 3.47
N ARG A 85 2.90 16.25 4.15
CA ARG A 85 1.47 16.03 4.43
C ARG A 85 0.62 16.05 3.16
N THR A 86 0.97 16.91 2.20
CA THR A 86 0.30 16.98 0.90
C THR A 86 0.51 15.69 0.11
N ALA A 87 1.74 15.17 0.05
CA ALA A 87 2.03 13.87 -0.55
C ALA A 87 1.32 12.73 0.21
N PHE A 88 1.27 12.79 1.54
CA PHE A 88 0.52 11.81 2.35
C PHE A 88 -0.99 11.82 2.09
N LYS A 89 -1.58 12.98 1.79
CA LYS A 89 -2.99 13.06 1.35
C LYS A 89 -3.19 12.23 0.08
N SER A 90 -2.37 12.45 -0.95
CA SER A 90 -2.44 11.70 -2.21
C SER A 90 -2.21 10.20 -2.01
N LEU A 91 -1.23 9.83 -1.18
CA LEU A 91 -0.97 8.45 -0.79
C LEU A 91 -2.21 7.80 -0.12
N SER A 92 -2.86 8.54 0.78
CA SER A 92 -4.06 8.09 1.49
C SER A 92 -5.24 7.89 0.54
N ASP A 93 -5.45 8.79 -0.41
CA ASP A 93 -6.52 8.70 -1.41
C ASP A 93 -6.34 7.45 -2.31
N GLN A 94 -5.11 7.17 -2.74
CA GLN A 94 -4.77 5.96 -3.50
C GLN A 94 -4.96 4.69 -2.69
N LEU A 95 -4.43 4.66 -1.46
CA LEU A 95 -4.54 3.48 -0.60
C LEU A 95 -6.00 3.16 -0.23
N LEU A 96 -6.80 4.19 0.05
CA LEU A 96 -8.23 4.02 0.30
C LEU A 96 -8.96 3.42 -0.90
N THR A 97 -8.64 3.87 -2.12
CA THR A 97 -9.21 3.30 -3.35
C THR A 97 -8.93 1.80 -3.43
N GLU A 98 -7.68 1.38 -3.20
CA GLU A 98 -7.28 -0.03 -3.24
C GLU A 98 -7.95 -0.86 -2.14
N LEU A 99 -7.96 -0.37 -0.90
CA LEU A 99 -8.52 -1.10 0.23
C LEU A 99 -10.05 -1.15 0.23
N GLU A 100 -10.72 -0.18 -0.39
CA GLU A 100 -12.17 -0.24 -0.60
C GLU A 100 -12.54 -1.25 -1.70
N ALA A 101 -11.68 -1.46 -2.70
CA ALA A 101 -11.88 -2.45 -3.76
C ALA A 101 -11.44 -3.86 -3.36
N SER A 102 -10.38 -3.97 -2.55
CA SER A 102 -9.75 -5.23 -2.14
C SER A 102 -9.28 -5.15 -0.68
N PRO A 103 -10.20 -5.30 0.29
CA PRO A 103 -9.87 -5.27 1.72
C PRO A 103 -8.83 -6.33 2.11
N ILE A 104 -7.97 -6.00 3.08
CA ILE A 104 -6.99 -6.95 3.63
C ILE A 104 -7.64 -7.73 4.77
N ALA A 105 -7.85 -9.02 4.57
CA ALA A 105 -8.42 -9.91 5.57
C ALA A 105 -7.58 -9.94 6.86
N GLY A 106 -8.25 -10.00 8.02
CA GLY A 106 -7.60 -10.15 9.32
C GLY A 106 -6.96 -8.89 9.91
N LYS A 107 -7.06 -7.73 9.22
CA LYS A 107 -6.61 -6.43 9.77
C LYS A 107 -7.81 -5.46 9.86
N PRO A 108 -8.22 -5.03 11.06
CA PRO A 108 -9.23 -4.00 11.19
C PRO A 108 -8.67 -2.66 10.71
N LEU A 109 -9.23 -2.14 9.62
CA LEU A 109 -8.86 -0.85 9.06
C LEU A 109 -10.08 0.06 9.00
N TYR A 110 -9.88 1.35 9.25
CA TYR A 110 -10.93 2.35 9.32
C TYR A 110 -10.60 3.52 8.42
N LYS A 111 -11.57 3.94 7.62
CA LYS A 111 -11.53 5.23 6.93
C LYS A 111 -11.88 6.32 7.95
N GLN A 112 -10.98 7.27 8.13
CA GLN A 112 -11.21 8.47 8.92
C GLN A 112 -11.14 9.71 8.01
N TYR A 113 -11.75 10.82 8.43
CA TYR A 113 -11.83 12.04 7.62
C TYR A 113 -11.92 13.28 8.50
N CYS A 114 -11.19 14.34 8.14
CA CYS A 114 -11.30 15.68 8.74
C CYS A 114 -11.70 16.66 7.63
N PRO A 115 -12.87 17.32 7.74
CA PRO A 115 -13.36 18.26 6.72
C PRO A 115 -12.52 19.55 6.64
N MET A 116 -11.78 19.87 7.70
CA MET A 116 -10.98 21.10 7.78
C MET A 116 -9.57 20.97 7.19
N ALA A 117 -9.13 19.76 6.85
CA ALA A 117 -7.81 19.54 6.27
C ALA A 117 -7.68 20.29 4.93
N PHE A 118 -6.50 20.84 4.66
CA PHE A 118 -6.17 21.54 3.40
C PHE A 118 -7.20 22.61 3.04
N GLU A 119 -7.27 23.68 3.82
CA GLU A 119 -8.16 24.82 3.57
C GLU A 119 -9.65 24.46 3.47
N ASN A 120 -10.12 23.56 4.35
CA ASN A 120 -11.49 23.05 4.37
C ASN A 120 -11.93 22.27 3.11
N THR A 121 -10.99 21.82 2.27
CA THR A 121 -11.28 20.88 1.18
C THR A 121 -11.50 19.45 1.72
N GLY A 122 -10.88 19.16 2.86
CA GLY A 122 -10.99 17.92 3.59
C GLY A 122 -10.08 16.81 3.05
N ALA A 123 -9.77 15.85 3.91
CA ALA A 123 -8.91 14.73 3.56
C ALA A 123 -9.24 13.49 4.39
N ALA A 124 -9.11 12.32 3.75
CA ALA A 124 -9.34 11.02 4.33
C ALA A 124 -8.04 10.24 4.50
N TRP A 125 -7.99 9.37 5.51
CA TRP A 125 -6.86 8.47 5.74
C TRP A 125 -7.31 7.11 6.26
N VAL A 126 -6.40 6.14 6.21
CA VAL A 126 -6.60 4.80 6.78
C VAL A 126 -6.03 4.77 8.20
N SER A 127 -6.74 4.14 9.13
CA SER A 127 -6.32 3.98 10.53
C SER A 127 -6.53 2.54 10.98
N ALA A 128 -5.64 2.01 11.84
CA ALA A 128 -5.82 0.71 12.49
C ALA A 128 -6.67 0.78 13.78
N GLN A 129 -7.10 1.98 14.18
CA GLN A 129 -7.88 2.22 15.38
C GLN A 129 -9.07 3.14 15.11
N LYS A 130 -10.13 3.01 15.93
CA LYS A 130 -11.38 3.79 15.76
C LYS A 130 -11.20 5.24 16.19
N GLU A 131 -10.36 5.47 17.18
CA GLU A 131 -10.02 6.79 17.70
C GLU A 131 -9.34 7.64 16.63
N VAL A 132 -9.76 8.90 16.54
CA VAL A 132 -9.26 9.84 15.53
C VAL A 132 -7.97 10.48 16.01
N TYR A 133 -6.91 10.28 15.22
CA TYR A 133 -5.61 10.96 15.37
C TYR A 133 -5.25 11.55 14.02
N ASN A 134 -5.32 12.87 13.91
CA ASN A 134 -5.25 13.58 12.63
C ASN A 134 -3.79 13.75 12.15
N PRO A 135 -3.39 13.12 11.03
CA PRO A 135 -2.02 13.22 10.52
C PRO A 135 -1.72 14.56 9.81
N TYR A 136 -2.74 15.34 9.47
CA TYR A 136 -2.60 16.58 8.70
C TYR A 136 -2.33 17.81 9.56
N PHE A 137 -2.63 17.76 10.85
CA PHE A 137 -2.47 18.90 11.76
C PHE A 137 -1.61 18.61 13.00
N GLY A 138 -1.23 17.35 13.22
CA GLY A 138 -0.50 16.95 14.42
C GLY A 138 -1.22 17.39 15.70
N ASP A 139 -0.46 17.92 16.66
CA ASP A 139 -0.99 18.31 17.97
C ASP A 139 -2.02 19.45 17.91
N MET A 140 -1.97 20.32 16.90
CA MET A 140 -2.87 21.48 16.80
C MET A 140 -4.34 21.08 16.72
N MET A 141 -4.63 19.98 16.02
CA MET A 141 -5.99 19.47 15.85
C MET A 141 -6.01 17.93 15.87
N LEU A 142 -5.33 17.35 16.87
CA LEU A 142 -5.13 15.91 17.00
C LEU A 142 -6.43 15.09 16.88
N ARG A 143 -7.53 15.64 17.37
CA ARG A 143 -8.86 15.00 17.37
C ARG A 143 -9.80 15.51 16.27
N CYS A 144 -9.36 16.38 15.36
CA CYS A 144 -10.22 16.78 14.24
C CYS A 144 -10.50 15.59 13.34
N GLY A 145 -11.79 15.31 13.15
CA GLY A 145 -12.28 14.36 12.18
C GLY A 145 -13.25 13.37 12.80
N LYS A 146 -13.60 12.37 12.00
CA LYS A 146 -14.53 11.31 12.39
C LYS A 146 -14.13 10.01 11.72
N MET A 147 -14.42 8.90 12.40
CA MET A 147 -14.44 7.58 11.76
C MET A 147 -15.65 7.52 10.83
N ILE A 148 -15.42 7.14 9.57
CA ILE A 148 -16.44 7.10 8.50
C ILE A 148 -16.99 5.68 8.36
N LYS A 149 -16.10 4.72 8.14
CA LYS A 149 -16.45 3.31 7.98
C LYS A 149 -15.27 2.41 8.34
N GLU A 150 -15.58 1.18 8.71
CA GLU A 150 -14.63 0.08 8.71
C GLU A 150 -14.46 -0.42 7.27
N LEU A 151 -13.24 -0.75 6.88
CA LEU A 151 -12.90 -1.36 5.58
C LEU A 151 -12.96 -2.88 5.76
N LYS A 152 -13.97 -3.52 5.18
CA LYS A 152 -14.24 -4.96 5.25
C LYS A 152 -14.54 -5.52 3.87
#